data_AF-A0A354FQU7-F1
#
_entry.id   AF-A0A354FQU7-F1
#
_cell.length_a   1.000
_cell.length_b   1.000
_cell.length_c   1.000
_cell.angle_alpha   90.00
_cell.angle_beta   90.00
_cell.angle_gamma   90.00
#
_symmetry.space_group_name_H-M   'P 1'
#
loop_
_entity.id
_entity.type
_entity.pdbx_description
1 polymer ?
#
loop_
_entity_poly.entity_id
_entity_poly.type
_entity_poly.pdbx_seq_one_letter_code
_entity_poly.pdbx_strand_id
1 'polypeptide(L)'
;MRLLFVIEGNGCPPNQVHPTNLNLTPIGKRLQTVEESFQAKDLPKALKPVSDYANQMLILQGISGRICGGGHSTYFGALGCFNTREGKHVLGPTLDYELGRHNETLFKNISLGISQRSHLDIVFNSSAAGANNPIGTICNPQTAYQRMFSPIGDRKNLAVKTHLLDYVKEDIKSVKRRLGSVEKDKLDRYLSAYEEIGQRHSAIADLDPEFKNRIDPITEKYRSSNPVDRLECH
;
A
#
# COMPACT_ATOMS: atom_id res chain seq x y z
N MET A 1 1.56 -5.00 14.29
CA MET A 1 1.54 -3.52 14.15
C MET A 1 0.83 -3.15 12.85
N ARG A 2 0.09 -2.03 12.80
CA ARG A 2 -0.52 -1.50 11.57
C ARG A 2 0.13 -0.16 11.27
N LEU A 3 0.51 0.07 10.01
CA LEU A 3 1.18 1.29 9.58
C LEU A 3 0.45 1.87 8.38
N LEU A 4 0.35 3.19 8.34
CA LEU A 4 -0.21 3.94 7.22
C LEU A 4 0.89 4.84 6.64
N PHE A 5 1.17 4.65 5.36
CA PHE A 5 2.04 5.54 4.59
C PHE A 5 1.18 6.43 3.71
N VAL A 6 1.29 7.75 3.90
CA VAL A 6 0.66 8.73 3.02
C VAL A 6 1.76 9.35 2.16
N ILE A 7 1.68 9.14 0.85
CA ILE A 7 2.67 9.62 -0.11
C ILE A 7 2.04 10.69 -0.98
N GLU A 8 2.60 11.90 -0.92
CA GLU A 8 2.19 13.00 -1.78
C GLU A 8 3.12 13.09 -3.00
N GLY A 9 2.53 13.19 -4.19
CA GLY A 9 3.26 13.13 -5.45
C GLY A 9 4.16 14.32 -5.74
N ASN A 10 3.92 15.47 -5.10
CA ASN A 10 4.74 16.68 -5.19
C ASN A 10 4.46 17.63 -4.03
N GLY A 11 5.52 18.17 -3.41
CA GLY A 11 5.45 19.35 -2.56
C GLY A 11 4.55 19.23 -1.34
N CYS A 12 5.07 18.61 -0.27
CA CYS A 12 4.50 18.73 1.07
C CYS A 12 5.23 19.86 1.81
N PRO A 13 4.73 21.11 1.78
CA PRO A 13 5.39 22.20 2.49
C PRO A 13 5.36 21.91 4.01
N PRO A 14 6.42 22.27 4.75
CA PRO A 14 6.52 21.93 6.16
C PRO A 14 5.32 22.35 7.02
N ASN A 15 4.65 23.46 6.69
CA ASN A 15 3.47 23.93 7.42
C ASN A 15 2.25 22.98 7.35
N GLN A 16 2.24 21.99 6.44
CA GLN A 16 1.19 20.98 6.39
C GLN A 16 1.41 19.84 7.40
N VAL A 17 2.65 19.61 7.84
CA VAL A 17 3.00 18.46 8.70
C VAL A 17 3.69 18.85 10.01
N HIS A 18 4.34 20.01 10.06
CA HIS A 18 5.09 20.47 11.22
C HIS A 18 4.14 20.96 12.32
N PRO A 19 4.29 20.49 13.58
CA PRO A 19 3.49 20.97 14.71
C PRO A 19 3.60 22.48 14.91
N THR A 20 2.48 23.13 15.22
CA THR A 20 2.40 24.59 15.31
C THR A 20 3.04 25.17 16.58
N ASN A 21 3.32 24.33 17.59
CA ASN A 21 4.00 24.73 18.81
C ASN A 21 5.54 24.74 18.68
N LEU A 22 6.08 24.22 17.58
CA LEU A 22 7.52 24.04 17.37
C LEU A 22 8.05 24.99 16.31
N ASN A 23 9.34 25.31 16.40
CA ASN A 23 10.03 26.14 15.41
C ASN A 23 10.63 25.27 14.31
N LEU A 24 10.20 25.51 13.07
CA LEU A 24 10.77 24.81 11.92
C LEU A 24 12.21 25.24 11.67
N THR A 25 13.16 24.32 11.89
CA THR A 25 14.55 24.51 11.49
C THR A 25 14.70 24.23 9.97
N PRO A 26 15.17 25.21 9.16
CA PRO A 26 15.39 25.01 7.73
C PRO A 26 16.40 23.91 7.44
N ILE A 27 16.24 23.18 6.32
CA ILE A 27 17.05 22.00 5.95
C ILE A 27 18.56 22.25 6.07
N GLY A 28 19.06 23.39 5.59
CA GLY A 28 20.49 23.74 5.63
C GLY A 28 21.04 24.13 7.01
N LYS A 29 20.18 24.24 8.03
CA LYS A 29 20.54 24.60 9.41
C LYS A 29 20.34 23.45 10.40
N ARG A 30 19.94 22.26 9.93
CA ARG A 30 19.75 21.08 10.78
C ARG A 30 21.11 20.44 11.06
N LEU A 31 21.65 20.66 12.25
CA LEU A 31 22.98 20.18 12.65
C LEU A 31 22.94 18.90 13.51
N GLN A 32 21.80 18.64 14.16
CA GLN A 32 21.61 17.51 15.05
C GLN A 32 20.16 17.03 15.03
N THR A 33 19.93 15.81 15.47
CA THR A 33 18.58 15.30 15.75
C THR A 33 18.02 15.99 16.98
N VAL A 34 16.75 16.35 16.93
CA VAL A 34 16.00 16.90 18.07
C VAL A 34 14.75 16.05 18.28
N GLU A 35 14.36 15.89 19.54
CA GLU A 35 13.13 15.22 19.94
C GLU A 35 12.29 16.23 20.72
N GLU A 36 11.09 16.50 20.23
CA GLU A 36 10.19 17.49 20.79
C GLU A 36 8.77 16.91 20.86
N SER A 37 8.02 17.29 21.90
CA SER A 37 6.65 16.83 22.08
C SER A 37 5.65 17.81 21.47
N PHE A 38 4.53 17.26 21.01
CA PHE A 38 3.36 18.02 20.54
C PHE A 38 2.09 17.41 21.14
N GLN A 39 0.99 18.16 21.10
CA GLN A 39 -0.34 17.71 21.48
C GLN A 39 -1.28 17.76 20.27
N ALA A 40 -2.44 17.11 20.36
CA ALA A 40 -3.45 17.10 19.30
C ALA A 40 -3.85 18.51 18.81
N LYS A 41 -3.90 19.48 19.74
CA LYS A 41 -4.18 20.90 19.43
C LYS A 41 -3.11 21.54 18.54
N ASP A 42 -1.87 21.06 18.62
CA ASP A 42 -0.71 21.60 17.90
C ASP A 42 -0.57 21.02 16.48
N LEU A 43 -1.39 20.02 16.11
CA LEU A 43 -1.38 19.47 14.76
C LEU A 43 -1.83 20.53 13.73
N PRO A 44 -1.12 20.67 12.59
CA PRO A 44 -1.54 21.56 11.51
C PRO A 44 -2.86 21.10 10.88
N LYS A 45 -3.48 21.98 10.08
CA LYS A 45 -4.80 21.75 9.45
C LYS A 45 -4.88 20.40 8.73
N ALA A 46 -3.84 20.02 7.96
CA ALA A 46 -3.84 18.78 7.20
C ALA A 46 -3.83 17.52 8.07
N LEU A 47 -3.37 17.61 9.32
CA LEU A 47 -3.33 16.49 10.26
C LEU A 47 -4.47 16.51 11.29
N LYS A 48 -5.39 17.49 11.23
CA LYS A 48 -6.57 17.52 12.12
C LYS A 48 -7.46 16.28 12.02
N PRO A 49 -7.70 15.68 10.84
CA PRO A 49 -8.51 14.45 10.73
C PRO A 49 -7.98 13.26 11.54
N VAL A 50 -6.70 13.25 11.90
CA VAL A 50 -6.05 12.17 12.66
C VAL A 50 -5.70 12.59 14.10
N SER A 51 -6.32 13.66 14.59
CA SER A 51 -5.99 14.25 15.91
C SER A 51 -6.28 13.32 17.09
N ASP A 52 -7.28 12.44 16.98
CA ASP A 52 -7.58 11.43 18.00
C ASP A 52 -6.44 10.42 18.21
N TYR A 53 -5.52 10.31 17.25
CA TYR A 53 -4.36 9.42 17.30
C TYR A 53 -3.05 10.14 17.67
N ALA A 54 -3.10 11.41 18.09
CA ALA A 54 -1.89 12.21 18.34
C ALA A 54 -0.95 11.59 19.39
N ASN A 55 -1.50 10.90 20.40
CA ASN A 55 -0.72 10.20 21.44
C ASN A 55 -0.05 8.90 20.95
N GLN A 56 -0.37 8.44 19.74
CA GLN A 56 0.20 7.27 19.08
C GLN A 56 1.01 7.66 17.83
N MET A 57 1.31 8.95 17.67
CA MET A 57 1.90 9.49 16.45
C MET A 57 3.34 9.98 16.67
N LEU A 58 4.21 9.64 15.72
CA LEU A 58 5.54 10.22 15.58
C LEU A 58 5.61 10.99 14.26
N ILE A 59 5.93 12.28 14.33
CA ILE A 59 6.18 13.10 13.13
C ILE A 59 7.69 13.14 12.90
N LEU A 60 8.19 12.24 12.04
CA LEU A 60 9.61 12.16 11.70
C LEU A 60 9.92 13.06 10.49
N GLN A 61 10.78 14.07 10.69
CA GLN A 61 11.18 15.03 9.66
C GLN A 61 12.70 14.98 9.42
N GLY A 62 13.12 15.30 8.19
CA GLY A 62 14.54 15.41 7.85
C GLY A 62 15.22 14.10 7.44
N ILE A 63 14.45 13.06 7.12
CA ILE A 63 14.98 11.85 6.49
C ILE A 63 15.56 12.22 5.12
N SER A 64 16.80 11.84 4.86
CA SER A 64 17.49 12.17 3.61
C SER A 64 17.03 11.26 2.47
N GLY A 65 16.35 11.84 1.47
CA GLY A 65 15.99 11.17 0.22
C GLY A 65 17.01 11.39 -0.91
N ARG A 66 18.26 11.77 -0.62
CA ARG A 66 19.27 12.17 -1.64
C ARG A 66 19.54 11.11 -2.70
N ILE A 67 19.33 9.83 -2.38
CA ILE A 67 19.51 8.72 -3.33
C ILE A 67 18.35 8.65 -4.36
N CYS A 68 17.19 9.19 -4.00
CA CYS A 68 15.93 9.16 -4.74
C CYS A 68 15.87 10.38 -5.69
N GLY A 69 16.82 10.47 -6.62
CA GLY A 69 16.92 11.57 -7.59
C GLY A 69 16.57 11.15 -9.02
N GLY A 70 16.51 12.13 -9.94
CA GLY A 70 16.47 11.87 -11.38
C GLY A 70 15.17 12.23 -12.12
N GLY A 71 14.25 13.02 -11.54
CA GLY A 71 13.06 13.50 -12.25
C GLY A 71 12.07 14.27 -11.37
N HIS A 72 10.90 14.59 -11.92
CA HIS A 72 9.77 15.26 -11.22
C HIS A 72 9.09 14.37 -10.16
N SER A 73 9.40 13.08 -10.13
CA SER A 73 8.85 12.12 -9.17
C SER A 73 9.95 11.17 -8.73
N THR A 74 9.91 10.75 -7.46
CA THR A 74 10.87 9.79 -6.89
C THR A 74 10.46 8.34 -7.15
N TYR A 75 9.21 8.11 -7.55
CA TYR A 75 8.61 6.79 -7.76
C TYR A 75 8.86 5.86 -6.56
N PHE A 76 9.26 4.60 -6.81
CA PHE A 76 9.63 3.62 -5.79
C PHE A 76 10.72 4.13 -4.84
N GLY A 77 11.48 5.15 -5.23
CA GLY A 77 12.51 5.78 -4.42
C GLY A 77 11.94 6.48 -3.19
N ALA A 78 10.66 6.89 -3.20
CA ALA A 78 10.04 7.48 -2.01
C ALA A 78 10.14 6.54 -0.78
N LEU A 79 9.96 5.24 -1.01
CA LEU A 79 10.00 4.21 0.03
C LEU A 79 11.15 3.20 -0.14
N GLY A 80 11.84 3.24 -1.27
CA GLY A 80 12.99 2.41 -1.59
C GLY A 80 14.25 3.24 -1.52
N CYS A 81 15.22 2.83 -0.71
CA CYS A 81 16.51 3.52 -0.56
C CYS A 81 17.42 3.35 -1.79
N PHE A 82 16.91 3.62 -2.99
CA PHE A 82 17.60 3.45 -4.27
C PHE A 82 17.13 4.46 -5.32
N ASN A 83 17.99 4.75 -6.29
CA ASN A 83 17.65 5.60 -7.43
C ASN A 83 16.79 4.82 -8.43
N THR A 84 15.61 5.33 -8.77
CA THR A 84 14.67 4.66 -9.67
C THR A 84 14.88 4.96 -11.14
N ARG A 85 15.76 5.91 -11.50
CA ARG A 85 15.97 6.39 -12.88
C ARG A 85 14.64 6.64 -13.60
N GLU A 86 13.86 7.60 -13.09
CA GLU A 86 12.51 7.94 -13.60
C GLU A 86 11.51 6.77 -13.49
N GLY A 87 11.58 6.00 -12.40
CA GLY A 87 10.69 4.86 -12.18
C GLY A 87 11.00 3.60 -12.99
N LYS A 88 12.05 3.61 -13.81
CA LYS A 88 12.46 2.47 -14.66
C LYS A 88 13.12 1.34 -13.86
N HIS A 89 13.70 1.66 -12.71
CA HIS A 89 14.47 0.73 -11.90
C HIS A 89 13.78 0.48 -10.55
N VAL A 90 13.56 -0.80 -10.26
CA VAL A 90 13.15 -1.29 -8.94
C VAL A 90 14.25 -2.23 -8.46
N LEU A 91 15.10 -1.75 -7.55
CA LEU A 91 16.33 -2.46 -7.17
C LEU A 91 16.16 -3.31 -5.90
N GLY A 92 15.06 -3.15 -5.17
CA GLY A 92 14.83 -3.87 -3.93
C GLY A 92 13.41 -3.64 -3.40
N PRO A 93 13.10 -4.24 -2.24
CA PRO A 93 11.83 -4.03 -1.57
C PRO A 93 11.75 -2.61 -0.98
N THR A 94 10.53 -2.08 -0.87
CA THR A 94 10.25 -0.78 -0.26
C THR A 94 9.92 -0.93 1.22
N LEU A 95 10.09 0.15 1.98
CA LEU A 95 9.92 0.17 3.44
C LEU A 95 8.53 -0.31 3.91
N ASP A 96 7.47 0.09 3.21
CA ASP A 96 6.09 -0.31 3.49
C ASP A 96 5.88 -1.82 3.32
N TYR A 97 6.51 -2.44 2.33
CA TYR A 97 6.49 -3.89 2.15
C TYR A 97 7.33 -4.61 3.21
N GLU A 98 8.55 -4.12 3.47
CA GLU A 98 9.44 -4.73 4.45
C GLU A 98 8.83 -4.75 5.86
N LEU A 99 8.24 -3.63 6.29
CA LEU A 99 7.55 -3.59 7.57
C LEU A 99 6.30 -4.47 7.56
N GLY A 100 5.56 -4.46 6.46
CA GLY A 100 4.35 -5.25 6.28
C GLY A 100 4.57 -6.76 6.33
N ARG A 101 5.59 -7.28 5.64
CA ARG A 101 5.86 -8.73 5.55
C ARG A 101 6.28 -9.37 6.88
N HIS A 102 6.73 -8.56 7.85
CA HIS A 102 7.08 -9.00 9.19
C HIS A 102 5.91 -8.98 10.19
N ASN A 103 4.73 -8.52 9.77
CA ASN A 103 3.54 -8.49 10.61
C ASN A 103 2.56 -9.62 10.26
N GLU A 104 1.90 -10.17 11.28
CA GLU A 104 0.77 -11.11 11.11
C GLU A 104 -0.53 -10.34 10.82
N THR A 105 -0.65 -9.80 9.60
CA THR A 105 -1.85 -9.10 9.13
C THR A 105 -2.43 -9.76 7.89
N LEU A 106 -3.76 -9.65 7.72
CA LEU A 106 -4.48 -10.19 6.54
C LEU A 106 -3.88 -9.68 5.23
N PHE A 107 -3.48 -8.42 5.22
CA PHE A 107 -2.76 -7.81 4.13
C PHE A 107 -1.37 -7.42 4.62
N LYS A 108 -0.35 -8.00 4.00
CA LYS A 108 1.05 -7.62 4.22
C LYS A 108 1.31 -6.22 3.68
N ASN A 109 0.75 -5.88 2.52
CA ASN A 109 0.83 -4.55 1.93
C ASN A 109 -0.42 -4.30 1.07
N ILE A 110 -1.02 -3.13 1.21
CA ILE A 110 -2.02 -2.59 0.28
C ILE A 110 -1.55 -1.19 -0.08
N SER A 111 -1.47 -0.92 -1.38
CA SER A 111 -1.26 0.44 -1.88
C SER A 111 -2.55 0.92 -2.53
N LEU A 112 -3.12 2.00 -1.98
CA LEU A 112 -4.28 2.71 -2.49
C LEU A 112 -3.84 4.10 -2.94
N GLY A 113 -4.51 4.66 -3.93
CA GLY A 113 -4.19 6.00 -4.38
C GLY A 113 -5.13 6.51 -5.45
N ILE A 114 -4.79 7.66 -6.03
CA ILE A 114 -5.59 8.27 -7.08
C ILE A 114 -4.69 8.56 -8.26
N SER A 115 -5.20 8.23 -9.44
CA SER A 115 -4.59 8.61 -10.70
C SER A 115 -5.39 9.74 -11.34
N GLN A 116 -4.67 10.76 -11.82
CA GLN A 116 -5.24 11.78 -12.72
C GLN A 116 -5.75 11.16 -14.02
N ARG A 117 -5.16 10.03 -14.43
CA ARG A 117 -5.64 9.20 -15.54
C ARG A 117 -6.74 8.29 -15.00
N SER A 118 -7.99 8.74 -15.07
CA SER A 118 -9.14 8.05 -14.47
C SER A 118 -9.39 6.65 -15.00
N HIS A 119 -8.92 6.33 -16.21
CA HIS A 119 -9.00 5.01 -16.83
C HIS A 119 -7.97 4.00 -16.31
N LEU A 120 -6.98 4.43 -15.50
CA LEU A 120 -5.99 3.52 -14.92
C LEU A 120 -6.49 3.03 -13.56
N ASP A 121 -6.90 1.76 -13.51
CA ASP A 121 -7.30 1.11 -12.27
C ASP A 121 -6.11 0.79 -11.35
N ILE A 122 -4.93 0.57 -11.94
CA ILE A 122 -3.71 0.23 -11.22
C ILE A 122 -2.54 1.04 -11.81
N VAL A 123 -1.70 1.59 -10.93
CA VAL A 123 -0.43 2.23 -11.29
C VAL A 123 0.71 1.64 -10.48
N PHE A 124 1.91 1.61 -11.03
CA PHE A 124 3.11 1.16 -10.33
C PHE A 124 4.00 2.36 -10.07
N ASN A 125 3.92 2.91 -8.86
CA ASN A 125 4.55 4.19 -8.55
C ASN A 125 5.40 4.21 -7.29
N SER A 126 5.05 3.49 -6.21
CA SER A 126 5.68 3.77 -4.90
C SER A 126 6.13 2.55 -4.10
N SER A 127 5.56 1.38 -4.35
CA SER A 127 5.78 0.18 -3.51
C SER A 127 6.35 -0.98 -4.32
N ALA A 128 7.22 -1.78 -3.72
CA ALA A 128 7.80 -2.97 -4.34
C ALA A 128 8.11 -4.06 -3.31
N ALA A 129 7.89 -5.31 -3.68
CA ALA A 129 8.20 -6.48 -2.88
C ALA A 129 9.66 -6.97 -3.03
N GLY A 130 10.39 -6.42 -4.00
CA GLY A 130 11.75 -6.83 -4.33
C GLY A 130 12.23 -6.24 -5.65
N ALA A 131 13.46 -6.60 -6.04
CA ALA A 131 14.02 -6.18 -7.32
C ALA A 131 13.14 -6.64 -8.49
N ASN A 132 12.80 -5.73 -9.42
CA ASN A 132 11.89 -5.96 -10.54
C ASN A 132 10.51 -6.56 -10.13
N ASN A 133 10.06 -6.31 -8.89
CA ASN A 133 8.80 -6.82 -8.37
C ASN A 133 7.95 -5.68 -7.76
N PRO A 134 7.42 -4.76 -8.60
CA PRO A 134 6.64 -3.63 -8.12
C PRO A 134 5.25 -4.08 -7.63
N ILE A 135 4.74 -3.41 -6.61
CA ILE A 135 3.39 -3.60 -6.09
C ILE A 135 2.49 -2.54 -6.71
N GLY A 136 1.35 -2.96 -7.27
CA GLY A 136 0.39 -2.07 -7.90
C GLY A 136 -0.43 -1.28 -6.87
N THR A 137 -0.43 0.03 -7.02
CA THR A 137 -1.33 0.97 -6.33
C THR A 137 -2.69 0.93 -7.01
N ILE A 138 -3.73 0.56 -6.25
CA ILE A 138 -5.10 0.46 -6.76
C ILE A 138 -5.71 1.85 -6.77
N CYS A 139 -5.97 2.36 -7.96
CA CYS A 139 -6.54 3.68 -8.17
C CYS A 139 -8.06 3.70 -8.26
N ASN A 140 -8.66 2.57 -8.63
CA ASN A 140 -10.10 2.42 -8.71
C ASN A 140 -10.67 1.97 -7.35
N PRO A 141 -11.50 2.80 -6.67
CA PRO A 141 -12.04 2.47 -5.36
C PRO A 141 -12.92 1.22 -5.37
N GLN A 142 -13.69 0.98 -6.44
CA GLN A 142 -14.49 -0.23 -6.58
C GLN A 142 -13.60 -1.47 -6.65
N THR A 143 -12.51 -1.43 -7.42
CA THR A 143 -11.53 -2.52 -7.49
C THR A 143 -10.87 -2.76 -6.14
N ALA A 144 -10.51 -1.70 -5.41
CA ALA A 144 -9.94 -1.78 -4.07
C ALA A 144 -10.92 -2.45 -3.10
N TYR A 145 -12.17 -1.99 -3.07
CA TYR A 145 -13.24 -2.54 -2.24
C TYR A 145 -13.47 -4.03 -2.53
N GLN A 146 -13.61 -4.41 -3.80
CA GLN A 146 -13.81 -5.80 -4.18
C GLN A 146 -12.63 -6.68 -3.77
N ARG A 147 -11.40 -6.20 -3.96
CA ARG A 147 -10.20 -6.94 -3.53
C ARG A 147 -10.14 -7.15 -2.02
N MET A 148 -10.65 -6.19 -1.24
CA MET A 148 -10.59 -6.24 0.22
C MET A 148 -11.77 -6.98 0.85
N PHE A 149 -12.97 -6.89 0.26
CA PHE A 149 -14.21 -7.28 0.93
C PHE A 149 -15.11 -8.23 0.14
N SER A 150 -14.80 -8.57 -1.12
CA SER A 150 -15.61 -9.55 -1.88
C SER A 150 -15.84 -10.90 -1.18
N PRO A 151 -14.92 -11.43 -0.34
CA PRO A 151 -15.17 -12.69 0.38
C PRO A 151 -16.33 -12.63 1.39
N ILE A 152 -16.77 -11.44 1.79
CA ILE A 152 -17.74 -11.24 2.89
C ILE A 152 -19.18 -11.55 2.47
N GLY A 153 -19.47 -11.67 1.17
CA GLY A 153 -20.81 -11.99 0.65
C GLY A 153 -20.90 -13.18 -0.30
N ASP A 154 -19.77 -13.76 -0.73
CA ASP A 154 -19.75 -14.79 -1.79
C ASP A 154 -18.90 -16.02 -1.43
N ARG A 155 -19.21 -16.63 -0.27
CA ARG A 155 -18.51 -17.82 0.26
C ARG A 155 -18.54 -19.01 -0.71
N LYS A 156 -19.61 -19.17 -1.50
CA LYS A 156 -19.73 -20.26 -2.48
C LYS A 156 -18.73 -20.10 -3.62
N ASN A 157 -18.64 -18.92 -4.22
CA ASN A 157 -17.68 -18.63 -5.29
C ASN A 157 -16.25 -18.67 -4.77
N LEU A 158 -16.03 -18.25 -3.51
CA LEU A 158 -14.73 -18.40 -2.87
C LEU A 158 -14.31 -19.88 -2.79
N ALA A 159 -15.17 -20.77 -2.30
CA ALA A 159 -14.88 -22.20 -2.22
C ALA A 159 -14.55 -22.81 -3.59
N VAL A 160 -15.32 -22.45 -4.63
CA VAL A 160 -15.06 -22.88 -6.01
C VAL A 160 -13.70 -22.40 -6.51
N LYS A 161 -13.36 -21.13 -6.28
CA LYS A 161 -12.05 -20.56 -6.67
C LYS A 161 -10.90 -21.26 -5.95
N THR A 162 -11.04 -21.54 -4.66
CA THR A 162 -10.01 -22.26 -3.89
C THR A 162 -9.81 -23.67 -4.44
N HIS A 163 -10.88 -24.41 -4.71
CA HIS A 163 -10.80 -25.76 -5.28
C HIS A 163 -10.14 -25.78 -6.66
N LEU A 164 -10.44 -24.79 -7.52
CA LEU A 164 -9.78 -24.65 -8.83
C LEU A 164 -8.28 -24.37 -8.67
N LEU A 165 -7.88 -23.56 -7.70
CA LEU A 165 -6.46 -23.29 -7.44
C LEU A 165 -5.72 -24.52 -6.96
N ASP A 166 -6.33 -25.34 -6.11
CA ASP A 166 -5.72 -26.57 -5.64
C ASP A 166 -5.58 -27.60 -6.76
N TYR A 167 -6.58 -27.72 -7.64
CA TYR A 167 -6.48 -28.54 -8.85
C TYR A 167 -5.33 -28.08 -9.77
N VAL A 168 -5.27 -26.77 -10.05
CA VAL A 168 -4.21 -26.18 -10.90
C VAL A 168 -2.82 -26.38 -10.29
N LYS A 169 -2.67 -26.35 -8.96
CA LYS A 169 -1.39 -26.66 -8.29
C LYS A 169 -0.93 -28.10 -8.51
N GLU A 170 -1.83 -29.06 -8.42
CA GLU A 170 -1.49 -30.48 -8.58
C GLU A 170 -1.00 -30.76 -10.00
N ASP A 171 -1.68 -30.22 -11.00
CA ASP A 171 -1.27 -30.30 -12.41
C ASP A 171 0.06 -29.58 -12.64
N ILE A 172 0.22 -28.39 -12.06
CA ILE A 172 1.48 -27.64 -12.14
C ILE A 172 2.65 -28.42 -11.52
N LYS A 173 2.48 -29.10 -10.38
CA LYS A 173 3.54 -29.94 -9.79
C LYS A 173 4.00 -31.04 -10.75
N SER A 174 3.08 -31.60 -11.54
CA SER A 174 3.39 -32.58 -12.59
C SER A 174 4.18 -31.94 -13.74
N VAL A 175 3.74 -30.79 -14.23
CA VAL A 175 4.40 -30.05 -15.33
C VAL A 175 5.76 -29.48 -14.90
N LYS A 176 5.92 -29.08 -13.64
CA LYS A 176 7.16 -28.54 -13.06
C LYS A 176 8.33 -29.49 -13.26
N ARG A 177 8.13 -30.81 -13.27
CA ARG A 177 9.20 -31.79 -13.54
C ARG A 177 9.77 -31.70 -14.96
N ARG A 178 9.03 -31.11 -15.89
CA ARG A 178 9.35 -30.99 -17.32
C ARG A 178 9.84 -29.60 -17.75
N LEU A 179 9.84 -28.62 -16.84
CA LEU A 179 10.21 -27.23 -17.12
C LEU A 179 11.69 -26.91 -16.79
N GLY A 180 12.25 -25.92 -17.50
CA GLY A 180 13.53 -25.29 -17.19
C GLY A 180 13.50 -24.50 -15.88
N SER A 181 14.67 -24.13 -15.34
CA SER A 181 14.78 -23.46 -14.03
C SER A 181 14.07 -22.10 -13.97
N VAL A 182 14.13 -21.32 -15.05
CA VAL A 182 13.52 -19.97 -15.10
C VAL A 182 11.99 -20.05 -15.15
N GLU A 183 11.44 -20.99 -15.90
CA GLU A 183 9.98 -21.20 -15.98
C GLU A 183 9.43 -21.73 -14.65
N LYS A 184 10.20 -22.58 -13.95
CA LYS A 184 9.86 -23.05 -12.59
C LYS A 184 9.72 -21.89 -11.62
N ASP A 185 10.67 -20.96 -11.61
CA ASP A 185 10.65 -19.82 -10.68
C ASP A 185 9.46 -18.88 -10.93
N LYS A 186 9.11 -18.64 -12.20
CA LYS A 186 7.90 -17.86 -12.55
C LYS A 186 6.64 -18.57 -12.07
N LEU A 187 6.55 -19.87 -12.32
CA LEU A 187 5.39 -20.68 -11.98
C LEU A 187 5.18 -20.77 -10.46
N ASP A 188 6.26 -20.92 -9.71
CA ASP A 188 6.24 -20.90 -8.24
C ASP A 188 5.73 -19.56 -7.71
N ARG A 189 6.18 -18.43 -8.28
CA ARG A 189 5.65 -17.10 -7.90
C ARG A 189 4.15 -16.97 -8.14
N TYR A 190 3.65 -17.46 -9.28
CA TYR A 190 2.21 -17.45 -9.55
C TYR A 190 1.45 -18.30 -8.54
N LEU A 191 1.91 -19.53 -8.28
CA LEU A 191 1.28 -20.42 -7.32
C LEU A 191 1.24 -19.83 -5.91
N SER A 192 2.37 -19.32 -5.42
CA SER A 192 2.43 -18.67 -4.10
C SER A 192 1.51 -17.45 -4.03
N ALA A 193 1.42 -16.64 -5.08
CA ALA A 193 0.49 -15.50 -5.11
C ALA A 193 -0.98 -15.96 -5.02
N TYR A 194 -1.35 -17.04 -5.71
CA TYR A 194 -2.70 -17.61 -5.62
C TYR A 194 -3.00 -18.19 -4.24
N GLU A 195 -2.04 -18.86 -3.61
CA GLU A 195 -2.16 -19.35 -2.23
C GLU A 195 -2.42 -18.22 -1.24
N GLU A 196 -1.63 -17.15 -1.33
CA GLU A 196 -1.80 -15.98 -0.47
C GLU A 196 -3.18 -15.31 -0.67
N ILE A 197 -3.71 -15.29 -1.90
CA ILE A 197 -5.06 -14.78 -2.17
C ILE A 197 -6.12 -15.68 -1.53
N GLY A 198 -6.00 -17.00 -1.69
CA GLY A 198 -6.95 -17.97 -1.13
C GLY A 198 -6.99 -17.93 0.41
N GLN A 199 -5.82 -17.98 1.05
CA GLN A 199 -5.69 -17.87 2.50
C GLN A 199 -6.30 -16.56 3.02
N ARG A 200 -6.01 -15.45 2.34
CA ARG A 200 -6.55 -14.14 2.71
C ARG A 200 -8.07 -14.09 2.60
N HIS A 201 -8.61 -14.59 1.50
CA HIS A 201 -10.06 -14.62 1.32
C HIS A 201 -10.76 -15.49 2.37
N SER A 202 -10.19 -16.65 2.73
CA SER A 202 -10.73 -17.47 3.83
C SER A 202 -10.73 -16.68 5.14
N ALA A 203 -9.60 -16.07 5.47
CA ALA A 203 -9.47 -15.30 6.71
C ALA A 203 -10.42 -14.09 6.75
N ILE A 204 -10.66 -13.42 5.62
CA ILE A 204 -11.69 -12.34 5.51
C ILE A 204 -13.10 -12.92 5.69
N ALA A 205 -13.40 -14.05 5.05
CA ALA A 205 -14.69 -14.71 5.17
C ALA A 205 -14.97 -15.12 6.62
N ASP A 206 -13.95 -15.45 7.40
CA ASP A 206 -14.04 -15.87 8.80
C ASP A 206 -13.98 -14.73 9.82
N LEU A 207 -13.91 -13.47 9.38
CA LEU A 207 -14.00 -12.31 10.26
C LEU A 207 -15.31 -12.29 11.06
N ASP A 208 -15.23 -11.69 12.26
CA ASP A 208 -16.36 -11.53 13.17
C ASP A 208 -17.55 -10.80 12.48
N PRO A 209 -18.80 -11.27 12.65
CA PRO A 209 -19.99 -10.57 12.16
C PRO A 209 -20.06 -9.08 12.55
N GLU A 210 -19.64 -8.70 13.76
CA GLU A 210 -19.60 -7.31 14.20
C GLU A 210 -18.64 -6.48 13.35
N PHE A 211 -17.49 -7.04 12.98
CA PHE A 211 -16.56 -6.38 12.07
C PHE A 211 -17.17 -6.23 10.67
N LYS A 212 -17.85 -7.26 10.16
CA LYS A 212 -18.51 -7.22 8.86
C LYS A 212 -19.60 -6.15 8.79
N ASN A 213 -20.31 -5.90 9.89
CA ASN A 213 -21.32 -4.86 9.99
C ASN A 213 -20.76 -3.44 9.97
N ARG A 214 -19.44 -3.26 10.19
CA ARG A 214 -18.75 -1.97 10.11
C ARG A 214 -18.24 -1.64 8.70
N ILE A 215 -18.44 -2.54 7.73
CA ILE A 215 -18.01 -2.32 6.35
C ILE A 215 -19.13 -1.62 5.60
N ASP A 216 -18.85 -0.39 5.17
CA ASP A 216 -19.83 0.39 4.42
C ASP A 216 -20.14 -0.28 3.08
N PRO A 217 -21.43 -0.35 2.67
CA PRO A 217 -21.78 -0.88 1.37
C PRO A 217 -21.22 0.00 0.26
N ILE A 218 -20.90 -0.63 -0.87
CA ILE A 218 -20.52 0.10 -2.08
C ILE A 218 -21.68 1.01 -2.52
N THR A 219 -21.38 2.28 -2.79
CA THR A 219 -22.33 3.27 -3.30
C THR A 219 -21.94 3.68 -4.72
N GLU A 220 -22.80 4.42 -5.42
CA GLU A 220 -22.47 4.95 -6.76
C GLU A 220 -21.23 5.85 -6.78
N LYS A 221 -20.84 6.41 -5.63
CA LYS A 221 -19.64 7.22 -5.48
C LYS A 221 -18.35 6.45 -5.82
N TYR A 222 -18.31 5.15 -5.55
CA TYR A 222 -17.18 4.27 -5.89
C TYR A 222 -16.98 4.11 -7.41
N ARG A 223 -18.00 4.46 -8.21
CA ARG A 223 -17.98 4.44 -9.67
C ARG A 223 -17.80 5.84 -10.28
N SER A 224 -17.70 6.87 -9.46
CA SER A 224 -17.59 8.26 -9.94
C SER A 224 -16.28 8.47 -10.71
N SER A 225 -16.36 9.22 -11.80
CA SER A 225 -15.18 9.69 -12.54
C SER A 225 -14.55 10.93 -11.87
N ASN A 226 -15.24 11.55 -10.91
CA ASN A 226 -14.75 12.71 -10.18
C ASN A 226 -13.59 12.31 -9.25
N PRO A 227 -12.41 12.95 -9.34
CA PRO A 227 -11.27 12.66 -8.47
C PRO A 227 -11.54 12.85 -6.98
N VAL A 228 -12.40 13.80 -6.59
CA VAL A 228 -12.73 14.06 -5.18
C VAL A 228 -13.57 12.93 -4.62
N ASP A 229 -14.59 12.48 -5.36
CA ASP A 229 -15.42 11.34 -4.96
C ASP A 229 -14.56 10.08 -4.80
N ARG A 230 -13.63 9.85 -5.74
CA ARG A 230 -12.70 8.73 -5.67
C ARG A 230 -11.73 8.82 -4.49
N LEU A 231 -11.32 10.03 -4.10
CA LEU A 231 -10.50 10.25 -2.91
C LEU A 231 -11.27 9.91 -1.64
N GLU A 232 -12.51 10.37 -1.52
CA GLU A 232 -13.33 10.13 -0.34
C GLU A 232 -13.77 8.66 -0.20
N CYS A 233 -13.64 7.85 -1.26
CA CYS A 233 -13.91 6.41 -1.22
C CYS A 233 -12.69 5.54 -0.88
N HIS A 234 -11.47 6.09 -0.91
CA HIS A 234 -10.24 5.39 -0.48
C HIS A 234 -9.94 5.69 0.99
#